data_AF-A0AAU9IRS1-F1
#
_entry.id   AF-A0AAU9IRS1-F1
#
_cell.length_a   1.000
_cell.length_b   1.000
_cell.length_c   1.000
_cell.angle_alpha   90.00
_cell.angle_beta   90.00
_cell.angle_gamma   90.00
#
_symmetry.space_group_name_H-M   'P 1'
#
loop_
_entity.id
_entity.type
_entity.pdbx_description
1 polymer ?
#
loop_
_entity_poly.entity_id
_entity_poly.type
_entity_poly.pdbx_seq_one_letter_code
_entity_poly.pdbx_strand_id
1 'polypeptide(L)'
;MDIPNFIREDIARLKWEESVLTRQQRILKYKLDKSPSETVKAEYEKMLINLNNQTNEVQLDIDEALQFRRIRQESHSDLESSSDGSSSDGSAFGIFYYDVRPRHI
;
A
#
# COMPACT_ATOMS: atom_id res chain seq x y z
N MET A 1 16.45 12.48 4.05
CA MET A 1 16.34 11.84 2.73
C MET A 1 14.95 12.11 2.15
N ASP A 2 14.92 12.73 0.97
CA ASP A 2 13.69 12.94 0.21
C ASP A 2 13.15 11.60 -0.32
N ILE A 3 11.83 11.43 -0.25
CA ILE A 3 11.16 10.25 -0.82
C ILE A 3 11.34 10.30 -2.35
N PRO A 4 11.80 9.24 -3.02
CA PRO A 4 11.82 9.18 -4.48
C PRO A 4 10.45 9.54 -5.07
N ASN A 5 10.42 10.36 -6.12
CA ASN A 5 9.14 10.86 -6.70
C ASN A 5 8.18 9.73 -7.08
N PHE A 6 8.69 8.61 -7.60
CA PHE A 6 7.86 7.46 -7.99
C PHE A 6 7.05 6.87 -6.81
N ILE A 7 7.61 6.85 -5.59
CA ILE A 7 6.91 6.36 -4.39
C ILE A 7 5.82 7.36 -3.96
N ARG A 8 6.09 8.66 -4.10
CA ARG A 8 5.08 9.69 -3.78
C ARG A 8 3.90 9.63 -4.75
N GLU A 9 4.18 9.43 -6.03
CA GLU A 9 3.18 9.28 -7.08
C GLU A 9 2.36 8.00 -6.85
N ASP A 10 2.99 6.89 -6.49
CA ASP A 10 2.27 5.64 -6.16
C ASP A 10 1.39 5.77 -4.93
N ILE A 11 1.87 6.39 -3.83
CA ILE A 11 1.05 6.65 -2.64
C ILE A 11 -0.13 7.57 -2.98
N ALA A 12 0.09 8.59 -3.81
CA ALA A 12 -0.99 9.49 -4.24
C ALA A 12 -2.05 8.74 -5.08
N ARG A 13 -1.61 7.85 -5.98
CA ARG A 13 -2.49 6.98 -6.78
C ARG A 13 -3.32 6.04 -5.91
N LEU A 14 -2.67 5.35 -4.96
CA LEU A 14 -3.35 4.43 -4.04
C LEU A 14 -4.37 5.15 -3.15
N LYS A 15 -4.04 6.35 -2.65
CA LYS A 15 -5.00 7.18 -1.88
C LYS A 15 -6.19 7.65 -2.70
N TRP A 16 -5.99 7.94 -3.99
CA TRP A 16 -7.10 8.26 -4.87
C TRP A 16 -8.03 7.06 -5.05
N GLU A 17 -7.46 5.86 -5.23
CA GLU A 17 -8.21 4.61 -5.36
C GLU A 17 -9.00 4.27 -4.08
N GLU A 18 -8.37 4.36 -2.90
CA GLU A 18 -9.02 4.24 -1.59
C GLU A 18 -10.23 5.18 -1.45
N SER A 19 -10.08 6.43 -1.90
CA SER A 19 -11.15 7.44 -1.87
C SER A 19 -12.33 7.06 -2.76
N VAL A 20 -12.06 6.52 -3.95
CA VAL A 20 -13.08 6.04 -4.88
C VAL A 20 -13.84 4.85 -4.28
N LEU A 21 -13.14 3.86 -3.73
CA LEU A 21 -13.75 2.69 -3.10
C LEU A 21 -14.62 3.08 -1.89
N THR A 22 -14.10 3.95 -1.02
CA THR A 22 -14.85 4.51 0.14
C THR A 22 -16.10 5.26 -0.30
N ARG A 23 -16.06 5.96 -1.44
CA ARG A 23 -17.23 6.63 -2.00
C ARG A 23 -18.26 5.62 -2.52
N GLN A 24 -17.82 4.56 -3.20
CA GLN A 24 -18.71 3.50 -3.69
C GLN A 24 -19.40 2.77 -2.53
N GLN A 25 -18.68 2.47 -1.44
CA GLN A 25 -19.26 1.89 -0.22
C GLN A 25 -20.38 2.76 0.35
N ARG A 26 -20.16 4.09 0.45
CA ARG A 26 -21.19 5.03 0.94
C ARG A 26 -22.44 5.03 0.08
N ILE A 27 -22.27 5.05 -1.25
CA ILE A 27 -23.40 5.00 -2.21
C ILE A 27 -24.15 3.68 -2.07
N LEU A 28 -23.43 2.56 -1.96
CA LEU A 28 -24.02 1.24 -1.84
C LEU A 28 -24.78 1.08 -0.51
N LYS A 29 -24.22 1.58 0.60
CA LYS A 29 -24.90 1.61 1.89
C LYS A 29 -26.19 2.43 1.85
N TYR A 30 -26.14 3.61 1.21
CA TYR A 30 -27.36 4.40 1.00
C TYR A 30 -28.42 3.64 0.20
N LYS A 31 -28.01 2.92 -0.86
CA LYS A 31 -28.93 2.09 -1.65
C LYS A 31 -29.49 0.91 -0.86
N LEU A 32 -28.67 0.27 -0.02
CA LEU A 32 -29.07 -0.81 0.89
C LEU A 32 -30.15 -0.33 1.87
N ASP A 33 -29.92 0.81 2.52
CA ASP A 33 -30.85 1.39 3.50
C ASP A 33 -32.20 1.77 2.87
N LYS A 34 -32.20 2.13 1.57
CA LYS A 34 -33.40 2.53 0.82
C LYS A 34 -34.08 1.38 0.07
N SER A 35 -33.46 0.20 0.00
CA SER A 35 -34.01 -0.92 -0.77
C SER A 35 -35.23 -1.52 -0.04
N PRO A 36 -36.39 -1.67 -0.71
CA PRO A 36 -37.53 -2.38 -0.15
C PRO A 36 -37.45 -3.90 -0.34
N SER A 37 -36.59 -4.38 -1.25
CA SER A 37 -36.47 -5.80 -1.62
C SER A 37 -35.34 -6.47 -0.84
N GLU A 38 -35.67 -7.58 -0.17
CA GLU A 38 -34.73 -8.38 0.62
C GLU A 38 -33.69 -9.08 -0.26
N THR A 39 -34.08 -9.51 -1.46
CA THR A 39 -33.15 -10.07 -2.47
C THR A 39 -32.11 -9.03 -2.91
N VAL A 40 -32.55 -7.80 -3.19
CA VAL A 40 -31.67 -6.70 -3.58
C VAL A 40 -30.77 -6.28 -2.41
N LYS A 41 -31.26 -6.37 -1.17
CA LYS A 41 -30.43 -6.12 0.02
C LYS A 41 -29.30 -7.12 0.14
N ALA A 42 -29.58 -8.42 0.00
CA ALA A 42 -28.56 -9.47 0.06
C ALA A 42 -27.48 -9.28 -1.03
N GLU A 43 -27.87 -8.86 -2.23
CA GLU A 43 -26.91 -8.52 -3.29
C GLU A 43 -26.04 -7.31 -2.92
N TYR A 44 -26.64 -6.24 -2.38
CA TYR A 44 -25.90 -5.06 -1.94
C TYR A 44 -24.98 -5.35 -0.75
N GLU A 45 -25.37 -6.20 0.18
CA GLU A 45 -24.50 -6.66 1.28
C GLU A 45 -23.28 -7.42 0.75
N LYS A 46 -23.48 -8.33 -0.21
CA LYS A 46 -22.38 -9.04 -0.86
C LYS A 46 -21.42 -8.09 -1.59
N MET A 47 -21.96 -7.10 -2.32
CA MET A 47 -21.16 -6.07 -2.98
C MET A 47 -20.39 -5.20 -1.96
N LEU A 48 -20.99 -4.92 -0.80
CA LEU A 48 -20.36 -4.12 0.25
C LEU A 48 -19.19 -4.87 0.91
N ILE A 49 -19.34 -6.17 1.14
CA ILE A 49 -18.25 -7.04 1.63
C ILE A 49 -17.08 -7.01 0.64
N ASN A 50 -17.36 -7.14 -0.66
CA ASN A 50 -16.31 -7.10 -1.68
C ASN A 50 -15.58 -5.75 -1.72
N LEU A 51 -16.32 -4.64 -1.66
CA LEU A 51 -15.71 -3.30 -1.62
C LEU A 51 -14.88 -3.08 -0.34
N ASN A 52 -15.30 -3.63 0.80
CA ASN A 52 -14.52 -3.58 2.03
C ASN A 52 -13.21 -4.34 1.89
N ASN A 53 -13.22 -5.54 1.30
CA ASN A 53 -12.01 -6.31 1.07
C ASN A 53 -11.02 -5.56 0.15
N GLN A 54 -11.50 -5.01 -0.96
CA GLN A 54 -10.68 -4.21 -1.88
C GLN A 54 -10.10 -2.96 -1.20
N THR A 55 -10.87 -2.30 -0.34
CA THR A 55 -10.38 -1.11 0.38
C THR A 55 -9.30 -1.49 1.39
N ASN A 56 -9.45 -2.64 2.08
CA ASN A 56 -8.43 -3.14 2.99
C ASN A 56 -7.15 -3.54 2.26
N GLU A 57 -7.25 -4.15 1.08
CA GLU A 57 -6.09 -4.47 0.23
C GLU A 57 -5.32 -3.20 -0.17
N VAL A 58 -6.02 -2.17 -0.66
CA VAL A 58 -5.39 -0.87 -1.00
C VAL A 58 -4.76 -0.21 0.25
N GLN A 59 -5.39 -0.32 1.42
CA GLN A 59 -4.83 0.22 2.66
C GLN A 59 -3.54 -0.51 3.06
N LEU A 60 -3.48 -1.83 2.91
CA LEU A 60 -2.28 -2.61 3.14
C LEU A 60 -1.15 -2.19 2.18
N ASP A 61 -1.46 -2.01 0.89
CA ASP A 61 -0.48 -1.54 -0.10
C ASP A 61 0.08 -0.15 0.25
N ILE A 62 -0.76 0.76 0.75
CA ILE A 62 -0.33 2.07 1.24
C ILE A 62 0.61 1.91 2.45
N ASP A 63 0.25 1.07 3.40
CA ASP A 63 1.04 0.85 4.62
C ASP A 63 2.39 0.21 4.30
N GLU A 64 2.44 -0.77 3.37
CA GLU A 64 3.69 -1.37 2.90
C GLU A 64 4.59 -0.32 2.22
N ALA A 65 4.04 0.48 1.30
CA ALA A 65 4.79 1.55 0.63
C ALA A 65 5.36 2.57 1.63
N LEU A 66 4.66 2.84 2.73
CA LEU A 66 5.12 3.71 3.81
C LEU A 66 6.14 3.03 4.73
N GLN A 67 6.05 1.71 4.97
CA GLN A 67 6.99 0.97 5.81
C GLN A 67 8.38 0.84 5.17
N PHE A 68 8.47 0.68 3.85
CA PHE A 68 9.76 0.72 3.12
C PHE A 68 10.59 1.97 3.47
N ARG A 69 9.94 3.08 3.82
CA ARG A 69 10.62 4.31 4.27
C ARG A 69 11.27 4.17 5.64
N ARG A 70 10.61 3.51 6.61
CA ARG A 70 11.10 3.43 8.01
C ARG A 70 12.36 2.57 8.10
N ILE A 71 12.34 1.37 7.51
CA ILE A 71 13.47 0.44 7.54
C ILE A 71 14.73 1.09 6.93
N ARG A 72 14.59 1.82 5.81
CA ARG A 72 15.72 2.51 5.16
C ARG A 72 16.29 3.67 5.97
N GLN A 73 15.49 4.32 6.83
CA GLN A 73 15.96 5.39 7.70
C GLN A 73 16.70 4.85 8.93
N GLU A 74 16.19 3.78 9.54
CA GLU A 74 16.81 3.15 10.71
C GLU A 74 18.19 2.55 10.36
N SER A 75 18.30 1.84 9.24
CA SER A 75 19.58 1.29 8.77
C SER A 75 20.65 2.34 8.46
N HIS A 76 20.26 3.58 8.13
CA HIS A 76 21.21 4.66 7.89
C HIS A 76 21.72 5.31 9.19
N SER A 77 20.93 5.30 10.27
CA SER A 77 21.32 5.88 11.56
C SER A 77 22.32 5.00 12.33
N ASP A 78 22.26 3.68 12.16
CA ASP A 78 23.23 2.74 12.76
C ASP A 78 24.59 2.76 12.04
N LEU A 79 24.62 3.20 10.78
CA LEU A 79 25.85 3.32 9.98
C LEU A 79 26.59 4.65 10.22
N GLU A 80 25.89 5.77 10.46
CA GLU A 80 26.55 7.07 10.72
C GLU A 80 27.10 7.21 12.15
N SER A 81 26.74 6.31 13.06
CA SER A 81 27.22 6.29 14.44
C SER A 81 28.49 5.45 14.66
N SER A 82 29.03 4.84 13.60
CA SER A 82 30.32 4.12 13.60
C SER A 82 31.39 4.87 12.80
N SER A 83 31.57 6.15 13.09
CA SER A 83 32.70 6.98 12.63
C SER A 83 33.73 7.16 13.75
N ASP A 84 34.36 6.07 14.18
CA ASP A 84 35.72 6.13 14.72
C ASP A 84 36.54 5.04 14.03
N GLY A 85 37.60 5.47 13.35
CA GLY A 85 38.12 4.87 12.13
C GLY A 85 38.64 3.43 12.21
N SER A 86 38.50 2.70 11.10
CA SER A 86 39.63 1.96 10.53
C SER A 86 39.37 1.53 9.09
N SER A 87 40.44 1.50 8.34
CA SER A 87 40.60 1.28 6.90
C SER A 87 40.35 -0.15 6.41
N SER A 88 40.18 -0.25 5.08
CA SER A 88 40.58 -1.35 4.18
C SER A 88 39.49 -2.29 3.62
N ASP A 89 39.33 -2.14 2.30
CA ASP A 89 39.07 -3.16 1.26
C ASP A 89 37.65 -3.70 1.02
N GLY A 90 37.07 -3.23 -0.10
CA GLY A 90 36.33 -4.09 -1.03
C GLY A 90 34.83 -4.20 -0.83
N SER A 91 34.08 -3.15 -1.20
CA SER A 91 32.62 -3.14 -1.26
C SER A 91 32.05 -4.16 -2.26
N ALA A 92 31.69 -5.36 -1.79
CA ALA A 92 30.83 -6.28 -2.54
C ALA A 92 29.36 -5.90 -2.32
N PHE A 93 28.87 -4.94 -3.11
CA PHE A 93 27.44 -4.64 -3.22
C PHE A 93 26.68 -5.85 -3.76
N GLY A 94 25.95 -6.57 -2.88
CA GLY A 94 24.98 -7.58 -3.29
C GLY A 94 23.76 -6.92 -3.94
N ILE A 95 23.72 -6.88 -5.27
CA ILE A 95 22.52 -6.48 -6.01
C ILE A 95 21.57 -7.69 -6.03
N PHE A 96 20.52 -7.66 -5.20
CA PHE A 96 19.46 -8.65 -5.27
C PHE A 96 18.56 -8.33 -6.48
N TYR A 97 18.70 -9.09 -7.57
CA TYR A 97 17.72 -9.13 -8.64
C TYR A 97 16.55 -10.00 -8.18
N TYR A 98 15.44 -9.39 -7.79
CA TYR A 98 14.18 -10.13 -7.68
C TYR A 98 13.57 -10.22 -9.08
N ASP A 99 13.40 -11.46 -9.56
CA ASP A 99 12.70 -11.81 -10.80
C ASP A 99 11.21 -11.46 -10.63
N VAL A 100 10.83 -10.23 -10.99
CA VAL A 100 9.43 -9.79 -11.02
C VAL A 100 8.79 -10.41 -12.25
N ARG A 101 8.35 -11.66 -12.13
CA ARG A 101 7.43 -12.22 -13.12
C ARG A 101 6.03 -11.69 -12.83
N PRO A 102 5.33 -11.08 -13.81
CA PRO A 102 3.93 -10.76 -13.64
C PRO A 102 3.16 -12.08 -13.45
N ARG A 103 2.50 -12.23 -12.29
CA ARG A 103 1.47 -13.25 -12.13
C ARG A 103 0.30 -12.86 -13.02
N HIS A 104 0.19 -13.50 -14.17
CA HIS A 104 -1.07 -13.53 -14.91
C HIS A 104 -2.07 -14.37 -14.11
N ILE A 105 -3.25 -13.78 -13.85
CA ILE A 105 -4.45 -14.45 -13.35
C ILE A 105 -4.99 -15.37 -14.44
#